data_AF-A0A0P6XRX6-F1
#
_entry.id   AF-A0A0P6XRX6-F1
#
_cell.length_a   1.000
_cell.length_b   1.000
_cell.length_c   1.000
_cell.angle_alpha   90.00
_cell.angle_beta   90.00
_cell.angle_gamma   90.00
#
_symmetry.space_group_name_H-M   'P 1'
#
loop_
_entity.id
_entity.type
_entity.pdbx_description
1 polymer ?
#
loop_
_entity_poly.entity_id
_entity_poly.type
_entity_poly.pdbx_seq_one_letter_code
_entity_poly.pdbx_strand_id
1 'polypeptide(L)'
;MNAHLKRFLWVMAASMLFGWLVSEVSFRLVNRNVRNTPQRLELVIPAGTAQRVAQGEGDPRLPESMTFIQGDVLVVVNQDDVSHQLGPVWVPAGGSGSLTMGEPNSYSYDCSFQPQETLGVDVQPRLTSWIRVQGVISVGLPSGVLFWLYSLVIRPVGPRKEEEQDEYAAPLA
;
A
#
# COMPACT_ATOMS: atom_id res chain seq x y z
N MET A 1 39.21 -0.72 -12.05
CA MET A 1 38.10 -0.05 -11.33
C MET A 1 38.64 0.62 -10.08
N ASN A 2 38.50 1.94 -9.96
CA ASN A 2 39.04 2.76 -8.87
C ASN A 2 38.55 2.27 -7.49
N ALA A 3 39.40 2.34 -6.47
CA ALA A 3 39.06 1.87 -5.12
C ALA A 3 37.83 2.58 -4.53
N HIS A 4 37.65 3.87 -4.83
CA HIS A 4 36.45 4.63 -4.50
C HIS A 4 35.18 4.07 -5.16
N LEU A 5 35.26 3.70 -6.44
CA LEU A 5 34.12 3.17 -7.20
C LEU A 5 33.74 1.76 -6.72
N LYS A 6 34.73 0.90 -6.45
CA LYS A 6 34.47 -0.42 -5.85
C LYS A 6 33.77 -0.29 -4.50
N ARG A 7 34.24 0.63 -3.64
CA ARG A 7 33.65 0.85 -2.32
C ARG A 7 32.25 1.44 -2.40
N PHE A 8 32.04 2.41 -3.29
CA PHE A 8 30.72 2.97 -3.56
C PHE A 8 29.73 1.88 -3.95
N LEU A 9 30.07 1.05 -4.94
CA LEU A 9 29.19 -0.02 -5.40
C LEU A 9 28.84 -1.02 -4.29
N TRP A 10 29.81 -1.42 -3.47
CA TRP A 10 29.57 -2.32 -2.34
C TRP A 10 28.64 -1.73 -1.28
N VAL A 11 28.86 -0.46 -0.89
CA VAL A 11 28.03 0.21 0.12
C VAL A 11 26.62 0.45 -0.41
N MET A 12 26.49 0.84 -1.67
CA MET A 12 25.19 1.00 -2.33
C MET A 12 24.43 -0.33 -2.40
N ALA A 13 25.09 -1.41 -2.81
CA ALA A 13 24.47 -2.73 -2.88
C ALA A 13 24.00 -3.21 -1.49
N ALA A 14 24.83 -3.04 -0.45
CA ALA A 14 24.47 -3.38 0.92
C ALA A 14 23.26 -2.56 1.43
N SER A 15 23.21 -1.26 1.10
CA SER A 15 22.13 -0.37 1.51
C SER A 15 20.82 -0.67 0.78
N MET A 16 20.89 -1.03 -0.50
CA MET A 16 19.74 -1.50 -1.28
C MET A 16 19.19 -2.82 -0.73
N LEU A 17 20.06 -3.76 -0.40
CA LEU A 17 19.66 -5.03 0.23
C LEU A 17 18.97 -4.78 1.58
N PHE A 18 19.51 -3.86 2.38
CA PHE A 18 18.90 -3.47 3.65
C PHE A 18 17.53 -2.81 3.44
N GLY A 19 17.41 -1.85 2.52
CA GLY A 19 16.14 -1.22 2.17
C GLY A 19 15.10 -2.24 1.67
N TRP A 20 15.53 -3.22 0.88
CA TRP A 20 14.69 -4.33 0.44
C TRP A 20 14.22 -5.20 1.60
N LEU A 21 15.11 -5.57 2.53
CA LEU A 21 14.74 -6.35 3.73
C LEU A 21 13.71 -5.61 4.59
N VAL A 22 13.93 -4.32 4.87
CA VAL A 22 13.00 -3.51 5.67
C VAL A 22 11.63 -3.42 4.98
N SER A 23 11.64 -3.19 3.66
CA SER A 23 10.41 -3.12 2.86
C SER A 23 9.65 -4.45 2.88
N GLU A 24 10.33 -5.56 2.59
CA GLU A 24 9.73 -6.90 2.55
C GLU A 24 9.17 -7.31 3.92
N VAL A 25 9.87 -7.00 5.01
CA VAL A 25 9.39 -7.25 6.38
C VAL A 25 8.13 -6.43 6.66
N SER A 26 8.12 -5.14 6.33
CA SER A 26 6.97 -4.26 6.52
C SER A 26 5.75 -4.77 5.73
N PHE A 27 5.96 -5.13 4.46
CA PHE A 27 4.91 -5.68 3.61
C PHE A 27 4.39 -7.02 4.13
N ARG A 28 5.26 -7.92 4.60
CA ARG A 28 4.83 -9.21 5.17
C ARG A 28 4.02 -9.05 6.45
N LEU A 29 4.29 -8.01 7.24
CA LEU A 29 3.51 -7.73 8.45
C LEU A 29 2.11 -7.20 8.10
N VAL A 30 2.02 -6.26 7.15
CA VAL A 30 0.76 -5.62 6.73
C VAL A 30 -0.11 -6.54 5.87
N ASN A 31 0.48 -7.24 4.90
CA ASN A 31 -0.24 -8.04 3.89
C ASN A 31 -0.84 -9.34 4.46
N ARG A 32 -0.53 -9.73 5.69
CA ARG A 32 -1.10 -10.95 6.30
C ARG A 32 -2.61 -10.83 6.56
N ASN A 33 -3.14 -9.62 6.69
CA ASN A 33 -4.53 -9.39 7.12
C ASN A 33 -5.35 -8.54 6.13
N VAL A 34 -4.78 -8.12 5.00
CA VAL A 34 -5.39 -7.11 4.13
C VAL A 34 -5.46 -7.62 2.70
N ARG A 35 -6.68 -7.65 2.14
CA ARG A 35 -6.93 -7.92 0.72
C ARG A 35 -6.24 -6.83 -0.11
N ASN A 36 -5.55 -7.19 -1.19
CA ASN A 36 -4.75 -6.24 -1.98
C ASN A 36 -5.00 -6.33 -3.51
N THR A 37 -5.92 -7.19 -3.93
CA THR A 37 -6.29 -7.38 -5.34
C THR A 37 -7.72 -6.89 -5.55
N PRO A 38 -7.96 -6.05 -6.58
CA PRO A 38 -9.30 -5.62 -6.94
C PRO A 38 -10.23 -6.79 -7.24
N GLN A 39 -11.45 -6.75 -6.72
CA GLN A 39 -12.47 -7.78 -6.88
C GLN A 39 -13.84 -7.19 -7.17
N ARG A 40 -14.71 -8.04 -7.72
CA ARG A 40 -16.13 -7.75 -7.88
C ARG A 40 -16.86 -8.23 -6.63
N LEU A 41 -17.44 -7.30 -5.88
CA LEU A 41 -18.25 -7.58 -4.69
C LEU A 41 -19.72 -7.36 -5.01
N GLU A 42 -20.58 -8.21 -4.48
CA GLU A 42 -22.03 -8.14 -4.71
C GLU A 42 -22.75 -7.74 -3.43
N LEU A 43 -23.62 -6.73 -3.53
CA LEU A 43 -24.55 -6.31 -2.50
C LEU A 43 -25.97 -6.59 -3.01
N VAL A 44 -26.63 -7.55 -2.38
CA VAL A 44 -28.00 -7.92 -2.73
C VAL A 44 -28.96 -7.16 -1.82
N ILE A 45 -29.80 -6.31 -2.41
CA ILE A 45 -30.93 -5.67 -1.73
C ILE A 45 -32.10 -6.66 -1.79
N PRO A 46 -32.52 -7.24 -0.64
CA PRO A 46 -33.55 -8.26 -0.66
C PRO A 46 -34.94 -7.69 -0.95
N ALA A 47 -35.87 -8.56 -1.36
CA ALA A 47 -37.29 -8.21 -1.44
C ALA A 47 -37.84 -7.75 -0.08
N GLY A 48 -38.72 -6.75 -0.12
CA GLY A 48 -39.36 -6.21 1.09
C GLY A 48 -38.52 -5.16 1.83
N THR A 49 -37.44 -4.66 1.23
CA THR A 49 -36.52 -3.73 1.88
C THR A 49 -37.14 -2.34 1.98
N ALA A 50 -37.78 -1.86 0.92
CA ALA A 50 -38.49 -0.59 0.90
C ALA A 50 -39.58 -0.52 2.00
N GLN A 51 -40.33 -1.61 2.22
CA GLN A 51 -41.37 -1.68 3.24
C GLN A 51 -40.78 -1.62 4.66
N ARG A 52 -39.65 -2.31 4.90
CA ARG A 52 -38.94 -2.24 6.18
C ARG A 52 -38.39 -0.84 6.46
N VAL A 53 -37.74 -0.23 5.47
CA VAL A 53 -37.21 1.12 5.58
C VAL A 53 -38.32 2.14 5.86
N ALA A 54 -39.48 2.00 5.20
CA ALA A 54 -40.65 2.84 5.47
C ALA A 54 -41.21 2.68 6.90
N GLN A 55 -40.95 1.54 7.55
CA GLN A 55 -41.28 1.30 8.96
C GLN A 55 -40.17 1.77 9.91
N GLY A 56 -39.05 2.30 9.38
CA GLY A 56 -37.87 2.68 10.15
C GLY A 56 -36.98 1.51 10.55
N GLU A 57 -37.21 0.32 9.98
CA GLU A 57 -36.47 -0.90 10.27
C GLU A 57 -35.40 -1.17 9.18
N GLY A 58 -34.18 -1.52 9.60
CA GLY A 58 -33.12 -1.97 8.70
C GLY A 58 -33.20 -3.48 8.41
N ASP A 59 -32.72 -3.92 7.25
CA ASP A 59 -32.53 -5.34 6.98
C ASP A 59 -31.18 -5.81 7.58
N PRO A 60 -31.16 -6.80 8.50
CA PRO A 60 -29.92 -7.29 9.11
C PRO A 60 -28.96 -7.95 8.12
N ARG A 61 -29.40 -8.27 6.90
CA ARG A 61 -28.54 -8.79 5.82
C ARG A 61 -27.77 -7.69 5.10
N LEU A 62 -28.20 -6.44 5.23
CA LEU A 62 -27.52 -5.28 4.64
C LEU A 62 -26.52 -4.71 5.64
N PRO A 63 -25.24 -4.57 5.26
CA PRO A 63 -24.23 -4.01 6.13
C PRO A 63 -24.38 -2.48 6.23
N GLU A 64 -24.10 -1.91 7.40
CA GLU A 64 -24.04 -0.44 7.59
C GLU A 64 -22.78 0.18 6.93
N SER A 65 -21.73 -0.62 6.79
CA SER A 65 -20.50 -0.19 6.14
C SER A 65 -19.79 -1.34 5.41
N MET A 66 -19.05 -0.99 4.36
CA MET A 66 -18.29 -1.93 3.55
C MET A 66 -16.89 -1.39 3.26
N THR A 67 -15.91 -2.29 3.30
CA THR A 67 -14.51 -1.97 2.98
C THR A 67 -14.13 -2.52 1.61
N PHE A 68 -13.54 -1.66 0.79
CA PHE A 68 -13.09 -1.93 -0.56
C PHE A 68 -11.61 -1.60 -0.71
N ILE A 69 -11.03 -2.04 -1.81
CA ILE A 69 -9.71 -1.61 -2.27
C ILE A 69 -9.92 -0.77 -3.51
N GLN A 70 -9.06 0.23 -3.71
CA GLN A 70 -9.00 0.97 -4.95
C GLN A 70 -9.03 0.02 -6.17
N GLY A 71 -10.00 0.25 -7.05
CA GLY A 71 -10.28 -0.56 -8.24
C GLY A 71 -11.30 -1.68 -8.05
N ASP A 72 -11.78 -1.95 -6.83
CA ASP A 72 -12.91 -2.87 -6.61
C ASP A 72 -14.17 -2.40 -7.36
N VAL A 73 -15.04 -3.35 -7.71
CA VAL A 73 -16.34 -3.05 -8.33
C VAL A 73 -17.44 -3.57 -7.42
N LEU A 74 -18.23 -2.66 -6.85
CA LEU A 74 -19.45 -3.00 -6.14
C LEU A 74 -20.58 -3.17 -7.14
N VAL A 75 -21.25 -4.31 -7.08
CA VAL A 75 -22.41 -4.64 -7.90
C VAL A 75 -23.60 -4.73 -6.98
N VAL A 76 -24.55 -3.84 -7.18
CA VAL A 76 -25.78 -3.81 -6.38
C VAL A 76 -26.85 -4.54 -7.16
N VAL A 77 -27.39 -5.61 -6.60
CA VAL A 77 -28.48 -6.39 -7.18
C VAL A 77 -29.74 -6.11 -6.39
N ASN A 78 -30.72 -5.49 -7.05
CA ASN A 78 -31.98 -5.15 -6.44
C ASN A 78 -33.00 -6.26 -6.67
N GLN A 79 -33.34 -7.01 -5.61
CA GLN A 79 -34.40 -8.01 -5.62
C GLN A 79 -35.72 -7.48 -5.07
N ASP A 80 -35.81 -6.17 -4.81
CA ASP A 80 -37.03 -5.52 -4.36
C ASP A 80 -37.90 -5.04 -5.52
N ASP A 81 -39.16 -4.75 -5.21
CA ASP A 81 -40.18 -4.29 -6.16
C ASP A 81 -40.10 -2.77 -6.44
N VAL A 82 -39.28 -2.06 -5.66
CA VAL A 82 -39.05 -0.61 -5.78
C VAL A 82 -37.62 -0.35 -6.24
N SER A 83 -37.42 0.73 -6.99
CA SER A 83 -36.07 1.15 -7.40
C SER A 83 -35.30 1.75 -6.23
N HIS A 84 -34.01 1.43 -6.15
CA HIS A 84 -33.14 1.92 -5.09
C HIS A 84 -31.98 2.75 -5.63
N GLN A 85 -31.45 3.62 -4.78
CA GLN A 85 -30.29 4.46 -5.08
C GLN A 85 -29.11 4.06 -4.20
N LEU A 86 -27.90 4.08 -4.78
CA LEU A 86 -26.63 4.04 -4.06
C LEU A 86 -25.67 5.08 -4.65
N GLY A 87 -25.52 6.20 -3.95
CA GLY A 87 -24.75 7.36 -4.39
C GLY A 87 -25.20 7.80 -5.79
N PRO A 88 -24.29 7.79 -6.79
CA PRO A 88 -24.63 8.17 -8.16
C PRO A 88 -25.36 7.07 -8.96
N VAL A 89 -25.47 5.85 -8.42
CA VAL A 89 -26.03 4.69 -9.14
C VAL A 89 -27.50 4.52 -8.77
N TRP A 90 -28.36 4.55 -9.79
CA TRP A 90 -29.77 4.17 -9.69
C TRP A 90 -29.96 2.71 -10.12
N VAL A 91 -30.59 1.90 -9.28
CA VAL A 91 -30.81 0.48 -9.50
C VAL A 91 -32.31 0.19 -9.61
N PRO A 92 -32.82 -0.14 -10.81
CA PRO A 92 -34.24 -0.43 -11.00
C PRO A 92 -34.66 -1.71 -10.26
N ALA A 93 -35.97 -1.85 -9.99
CA ALA A 93 -36.55 -3.06 -9.40
C ALA A 93 -36.19 -4.31 -10.22
N GLY A 94 -35.77 -5.38 -9.54
CA GLY A 94 -35.29 -6.62 -10.17
C GLY A 94 -33.98 -6.48 -10.98
N GLY A 95 -33.36 -5.31 -11.00
CA GLY A 95 -32.18 -5.00 -11.81
C GLY A 95 -30.87 -5.01 -11.04
N SER A 96 -29.79 -4.59 -11.72
CA SER A 96 -28.47 -4.43 -11.10
C SER A 96 -27.76 -3.18 -11.57
N GLY A 97 -27.00 -2.55 -10.68
CA GLY A 97 -26.09 -1.44 -10.98
C GLY A 97 -24.66 -1.77 -10.55
N SER A 98 -23.68 -1.02 -11.04
CA SER A 98 -22.28 -1.19 -10.65
C SER A 98 -21.59 0.13 -10.36
N LEU A 99 -20.81 0.17 -9.29
CA LEU A 99 -19.99 1.31 -8.87
C LEU A 99 -18.53 0.85 -8.76
N THR A 100 -17.62 1.53 -9.46
CA THR A 100 -16.17 1.26 -9.36
C THR A 100 -15.57 2.14 -8.28
N MET A 101 -14.80 1.54 -7.38
CA MET A 101 -14.15 2.22 -6.27
C MET A 101 -12.89 2.94 -6.76
N GLY A 102 -12.91 4.26 -6.64
CA GLY A 102 -11.87 5.14 -7.15
C GLY A 102 -10.74 5.35 -6.15
N GLU A 103 -10.63 6.58 -5.65
CA GLU A 103 -9.53 7.02 -4.81
C GLU A 103 -9.63 6.49 -3.37
N PRO A 104 -8.51 6.21 -2.68
CA PRO A 104 -8.56 5.72 -1.31
C PRO A 104 -9.07 6.81 -0.36
N ASN A 105 -10.26 6.62 0.20
CA ASN A 105 -10.87 7.51 1.17
C ASN A 105 -12.03 6.80 1.89
N SER A 106 -12.50 7.40 3.00
CA SER A 106 -13.76 7.05 3.62
C SER A 106 -14.88 7.92 3.07
N TYR A 107 -15.88 7.28 2.47
CA TYR A 107 -17.05 7.89 1.86
C TYR A 107 -18.31 7.52 2.63
N SER A 108 -19.30 8.42 2.62
CA SER A 108 -20.67 8.13 3.02
C SER A 108 -21.54 8.37 1.80
N TYR A 109 -22.08 7.30 1.22
CA TYR A 109 -22.97 7.41 0.06
C TYR A 109 -24.42 7.45 0.49
N ASP A 110 -25.19 8.34 -0.13
CA ASP A 110 -26.64 8.35 0.04
C ASP A 110 -27.23 7.03 -0.50
N CYS A 111 -28.15 6.44 0.24
CA CYS A 111 -28.82 5.21 -0.17
C CYS A 111 -30.28 5.20 0.24
N SER A 112 -31.14 4.51 -0.52
CA SER A 112 -32.59 4.45 -0.21
C SER A 112 -33.04 3.14 0.42
N PHE A 113 -32.10 2.24 0.71
CA PHE A 113 -32.38 0.90 1.26
C PHE A 113 -31.99 0.75 2.74
N GLN A 114 -31.61 1.85 3.41
CA GLN A 114 -31.40 1.89 4.86
C GLN A 114 -32.20 3.04 5.49
N PRO A 115 -32.68 2.88 6.74
CA PRO A 115 -33.36 3.95 7.46
C PRO A 115 -32.51 5.21 7.67
N GLN A 116 -31.19 5.06 7.79
CA GLN A 116 -30.25 6.18 7.93
C GLN A 116 -29.93 6.88 6.61
N GLU A 117 -30.52 6.41 5.50
CA GLU A 117 -30.33 6.90 4.13
C GLU A 117 -28.86 6.99 3.68
N THR A 118 -27.95 6.27 4.34
CA THR A 118 -26.51 6.35 4.10
C THR A 118 -25.85 4.99 4.23
N LEU A 119 -24.80 4.75 3.45
CA LEU A 119 -23.93 3.58 3.52
C LEU A 119 -22.48 4.03 3.64
N GLY A 120 -21.79 3.56 4.69
CA GLY A 120 -20.36 3.79 4.85
C GLY A 120 -19.54 2.97 3.86
N VAL A 121 -18.67 3.61 3.09
CA VAL A 121 -17.79 2.96 2.11
C VAL A 121 -16.36 3.39 2.36
N ASP A 122 -15.52 2.45 2.81
CA ASP A 122 -14.11 2.70 3.09
C ASP A 122 -13.24 2.11 1.97
N VAL A 123 -12.55 2.94 1.21
CA VAL A 123 -11.68 2.53 0.11
C VAL A 123 -10.22 2.57 0.55
N GLN A 124 -9.63 1.40 0.68
CA GLN A 124 -8.24 1.21 1.08
C GLN A 124 -7.29 1.29 -0.12
N PRO A 125 -6.04 1.77 0.08
CA PRO A 125 -5.06 1.90 -1.00
C PRO A 125 -4.58 0.53 -1.50
N ARG A 126 -4.33 0.44 -2.80
CA ARG A 126 -3.83 -0.78 -3.42
C ARG A 126 -2.30 -0.89 -3.28
N LEU A 127 -1.84 -1.95 -2.63
CA LEU A 127 -0.42 -2.29 -2.51
C LEU A 127 0.13 -2.88 -3.82
N THR A 128 0.55 -2.01 -4.75
CA THR A 128 1.16 -2.42 -6.03
C THR A 128 2.64 -2.77 -5.90
N SER A 129 3.18 -3.57 -6.83
CA SER A 129 4.61 -3.91 -6.88
C SER A 129 5.49 -2.69 -7.12
N TRP A 130 4.98 -1.67 -7.82
CA TRP A 130 5.71 -0.43 -8.08
C TRP A 130 5.98 0.37 -6.79
N ILE A 131 4.99 0.44 -5.89
CA ILE A 131 5.14 1.09 -4.58
C ILE A 131 6.25 0.41 -3.76
N ARG A 132 6.42 -0.91 -3.89
CA ARG A 132 7.51 -1.65 -3.24
C ARG A 132 8.87 -1.17 -3.74
N VAL A 133 9.03 -1.09 -5.06
CA VAL A 133 10.28 -0.63 -5.70
C VAL A 133 10.59 0.81 -5.28
N GLN A 134 9.59 1.69 -5.31
CA GLN A 134 9.74 3.08 -4.84
C GLN A 134 10.18 3.14 -3.37
N GLY A 135 9.59 2.33 -2.49
CA GLY A 135 10.01 2.25 -1.08
C GLY A 135 11.46 1.83 -0.92
N VAL A 136 11.91 0.81 -1.65
CA VAL A 136 13.31 0.34 -1.62
C VAL A 136 14.27 1.42 -2.14
N ILE A 137 13.92 2.10 -3.23
CA ILE A 137 14.76 3.16 -3.80
C ILE A 137 14.83 4.36 -2.85
N SER A 138 13.69 4.83 -2.33
CA SER A 138 13.59 6.00 -1.45
C SER A 138 14.36 5.84 -0.14
N VAL A 139 14.46 4.61 0.39
CA VAL A 139 15.28 4.31 1.58
C VAL A 139 16.72 3.98 1.19
N GLY A 140 16.91 3.08 0.22
CA GLY A 140 18.21 2.55 -0.14
C GLY A 140 19.17 3.58 -0.77
N LEU A 141 18.68 4.48 -1.64
CA LEU A 141 19.53 5.46 -2.31
C LEU A 141 20.12 6.47 -1.32
N PRO A 142 19.31 7.23 -0.53
CA PRO A 142 19.85 8.22 0.40
C PRO A 142 20.73 7.59 1.47
N SER A 143 20.31 6.45 2.03
CA SER A 143 21.11 5.73 3.03
C SER A 143 22.44 5.25 2.46
N GLY A 144 22.47 4.73 1.23
CA GLY A 144 23.71 4.28 0.59
C GLY A 144 24.70 5.41 0.32
N VAL A 145 24.22 6.57 -0.13
CA VAL A 145 25.04 7.77 -0.30
C VAL A 145 25.62 8.20 1.04
N LEU A 146 24.80 8.30 2.08
CA LEU A 146 25.25 8.67 3.43
C LEU A 146 26.29 7.68 3.96
N PHE A 147 26.02 6.38 3.92
CA PHE A 147 26.97 5.37 4.39
C PHE A 147 28.28 5.42 3.61
N TRP A 148 28.23 5.69 2.30
CA TRP A 148 29.46 5.83 1.52
C TRP A 148 30.28 7.04 1.97
N LEU A 149 29.65 8.20 2.16
CA LEU A 149 30.31 9.41 2.67
C LEU A 149 30.94 9.17 4.05
N TYR A 150 30.18 8.60 4.99
CA TYR A 150 30.69 8.25 6.32
C TYR A 150 31.85 7.26 6.26
N SER A 151 31.80 6.31 5.32
CA SER A 151 32.87 5.35 5.14
C SER A 151 34.19 6.03 4.75
N LEU A 152 34.15 7.07 3.90
CA LEU A 152 35.34 7.81 3.50
C LEU A 152 35.96 8.60 4.66
N VAL A 153 35.13 9.12 5.56
CA VAL A 153 35.59 9.81 6.78
C VAL A 153 36.27 8.85 7.75
N ILE A 154 35.66 7.68 8.00
CA ILE A 154 36.18 6.69 8.97
C ILE A 154 37.43 5.99 8.45
N ARG A 155 37.46 5.66 7.15
CA ARG A 155 38.57 4.96 6.51
C ARG A 155 38.91 5.66 5.20
N PRO A 156 39.82 6.65 5.18
CA PRO A 156 40.19 7.29 3.93
C PRO A 156 40.82 6.27 2.98
N VAL A 157 40.45 6.36 1.70
CA VAL A 157 41.00 5.50 0.65
C VAL A 157 42.28 6.19 0.16
N GLY A 158 43.39 5.95 0.84
CA GLY A 158 44.72 6.49 0.53
C GLY A 158 45.81 5.42 0.64
N PRO A 159 47.04 5.67 0.15
CA PRO A 159 48.12 4.70 0.19
C PRO A 159 48.46 4.38 1.65
N ARG A 160 48.46 3.09 1.97
CA ARG A 160 48.92 2.59 3.26
C ARG A 160 50.43 2.84 3.32
N LYS A 161 50.89 3.68 4.24
CA LYS A 161 52.33 3.78 4.56
C LYS A 161 52.74 2.50 5.30
N GLU A 162 53.10 1.47 4.55
CA GLU A 162 53.94 0.36 5.03
C GLU A 162 55.38 0.73 4.63
N GLU A 163 56.02 1.67 5.32
CA GLU A 163 57.42 2.08 5.09
C GLU A 163 57.86 3.06 6.20
N GLU A 164 57.96 2.56 7.44
CA GLU A 164 58.66 3.28 8.54
C GLU A 164 59.24 2.26 9.53
N GLN A 165 59.84 1.18 9.01
CA GLN A 165 60.53 0.19 9.85
C GLN A 165 61.91 -0.26 9.31
N ASP A 166 62.35 0.26 8.15
CA ASP A 166 63.66 -0.07 7.57
C ASP A 166 64.76 0.98 7.88
N GLU A 167 64.45 2.12 8.49
CA GLU A 167 65.44 3.17 8.84
C GLU A 167 66.12 2.95 10.21
N TYR A 168 66.08 1.74 10.77
CA TYR A 168 66.91 1.38 11.95
C TYR A 168 67.92 0.26 11.66
N ALA A 169 68.07 -0.14 10.40
CA ALA A 169 69.06 -1.13 9.97
C ALA A 169 70.24 -0.46 9.22
N ALA A 170 70.93 0.49 9.87
CA ALA A 170 72.25 0.94 9.41
C ALA A 170 73.33 0.29 10.30
N PRO A 171 74.23 -0.56 9.76
CA PRO A 171 75.28 -1.19 10.55
C PRO A 171 76.39 -0.18 10.88
N LEU A 172 76.91 -0.29 12.10
CA LEU A 172 78.16 0.35 12.53
C LEU A 172 79.31 -0.14 11.63
N ALA A 173 79.97 0.79 10.95
CA ALA A 173 81.29 0.61 10.35
C ALA A 173 82.22 1.71 10.88
#